data_AF-A0A9D8J2W4-F1
#
_entry.id   AF-A0A9D8J2W4-F1
#
_cell.length_a   1.000
_cell.length_b   1.000
_cell.length_c   1.000
_cell.angle_alpha   90.00
_cell.angle_beta   90.00
_cell.angle_gamma   90.00
#
_symmetry.space_group_name_H-M   'P 1'
#
loop_
_entity.id
_entity.type
_entity.pdbx_description
1 polymer ?
#
loop_
_entity_poly.entity_id
_entity_poly.type
_entity_poly.pdbx_seq_one_letter_code
_entity_poly.pdbx_strand_id
1 'polypeptide(L)'
;MADVRLTWQFTSRLFARGTVQFTDYSYDPRRYADGRDRSFAGTFTQMLLSYKVNPRTVVFLGYTDTREGVDRDVLVQQDRTLFAKIGYAWTF
;
A
#
# COMPACT_ATOMS: atom_id res chain seq x y z
N MET A 1 -4.85 -14.26 -0.61
CA MET A 1 -4.12 -12.96 -0.66
C MET A 1 -3.53 -12.81 -2.05
N ALA A 2 -3.82 -11.71 -2.75
CA ALA A 2 -3.28 -11.39 -4.07
C ALA A 2 -2.50 -10.07 -4.01
N ASP A 3 -1.33 -10.01 -4.64
CA ASP A 3 -0.46 -8.82 -4.68
C ASP A 3 -0.11 -8.52 -6.14
N VAL A 4 -0.39 -7.28 -6.55
CA VAL A 4 -0.05 -6.75 -7.87
C VAL A 4 0.87 -5.56 -7.69
N ARG A 5 2.03 -5.61 -8.34
CA ARG A 5 3.03 -4.54 -8.30
C ARG A 5 3.42 -4.11 -9.70
N LEU A 6 3.24 -2.83 -9.99
CA LEU A 6 3.60 -2.19 -11.23
C LEU A 6 4.69 -1.15 -10.98
N THR A 7 5.79 -1.20 -11.73
CA THR A 7 6.83 -0.19 -11.68
C THR A 7 7.06 0.37 -13.07
N TRP A 8 6.99 1.69 -13.20
CA TRP A 8 7.20 2.42 -14.43
C TRP A 8 8.39 3.36 -14.30
N GLN A 9 9.35 3.24 -15.21
CA GLN A 9 10.52 4.11 -15.26
C GLN A 9 10.29 5.16 -16.34
N PHE A 10 10.12 6.42 -15.94
CA PHE A 10 10.01 7.53 -16.89
C PHE A 10 11.39 7.89 -17.46
N THR A 11 12.38 7.94 -16.57
CA THR A 11 13.78 8.28 -16.89
C THR A 11 14.69 7.47 -15.95
N SER A 12 15.99 7.38 -16.26
CA SER A 12 17.00 6.79 -15.35
C SER A 12 17.05 7.41 -13.93
N ARG A 13 16.44 8.60 -13.78
CA ARG A 13 16.34 9.37 -12.53
C ARG A 13 14.94 9.35 -11.90
N LEU A 14 13.89 8.99 -12.62
CA LEU A 14 12.51 9.10 -12.16
C LEU A 14 11.76 7.79 -12.41
N PHE A 15 11.27 7.17 -11.34
CA PHE A 15 10.36 6.04 -11.44
C PHE A 15 9.15 6.23 -10.55
N ALA A 16 8.02 5.66 -10.98
CA ALA A 16 6.84 5.49 -10.16
C ALA A 16 6.56 4.00 -9.98
N ARG A 17 6.03 3.64 -8.83
CA ARG A 17 5.61 2.28 -8.49
C ARG A 17 4.23 2.32 -7.85
N GLY A 18 3.32 1.53 -8.39
CA GLY A 18 2.03 1.22 -7.78
C GLY A 18 2.05 -0.19 -7.23
N THR A 19 1.56 -0.38 -6.01
CA THR A 19 1.30 -1.70 -5.43
C THR A 19 -0.15 -1.73 -5.01
N VAL A 20 -0.86 -2.80 -5.34
CA VAL A 20 -2.22 -3.07 -4.89
C VAL A 20 -2.24 -4.47 -4.32
N GLN A 21 -2.68 -4.60 -3.08
CA GLN A 21 -2.78 -5.86 -2.37
C GLN A 21 -4.21 -6.07 -1.93
N PHE A 22 -4.74 -7.26 -2.24
CA PHE A 22 -6.07 -7.71 -1.84
C PHE A 22 -5.94 -8.83 -0.81
N THR A 23 -6.53 -8.60 0.34
CA THR A 23 -6.58 -9.55 1.45
C THR A 23 -8.01 -9.94 1.71
N ASP A 24 -8.32 -11.23 1.56
CA ASP A 24 -9.59 -11.81 1.95
C ASP A 24 -9.31 -12.74 3.14
N TYR A 25 -9.91 -12.43 4.28
CA TYR A 25 -9.77 -13.17 5.52
C TYR A 25 -11.13 -13.76 5.88
N SER A 26 -11.30 -15.06 5.62
CA SER A 26 -12.45 -15.83 6.08
C SER A 26 -12.18 -16.36 7.50
N TYR A 27 -12.77 -15.74 8.52
CA TYR A 27 -12.87 -16.38 9.83
C TYR A 27 -13.89 -17.53 9.74
N ASP A 28 -13.57 -18.71 10.28
CA ASP A 28 -14.52 -19.82 10.44
C ASP A 28 -15.31 -19.60 11.75
N PRO A 29 -16.60 -19.24 11.69
CA PRO A 29 -17.40 -18.89 12.86
C PRO A 29 -17.72 -20.10 13.75
N ARG A 30 -17.41 -21.33 13.31
CA ARG A 30 -17.68 -22.57 14.08
C ARG A 30 -16.84 -22.72 15.36
N ARG A 31 -15.83 -21.87 15.57
CA ARG A 31 -15.02 -21.84 16.81
C ARG A 31 -15.43 -20.76 17.82
N TYR A 32 -16.38 -19.89 17.50
CA TYR A 32 -16.84 -18.82 18.39
C TYR A 32 -18.36 -18.79 18.48
N ALA A 33 -18.90 -19.17 19.65
CA ALA A 33 -20.33 -19.33 19.92
C ALA A 33 -21.10 -18.00 20.11
N ASP A 34 -20.76 -16.95 19.34
CA ASP A 34 -21.27 -15.59 19.55
C ASP A 34 -21.90 -14.95 18.29
N GLY A 35 -22.35 -15.77 17.33
CA GLY A 35 -23.21 -15.32 16.24
C GLY A 35 -22.63 -14.27 15.27
N ARG A 36 -21.31 -14.04 15.26
CA ARG A 36 -20.66 -13.17 14.27
C ARG A 36 -20.27 -13.94 13.02
N ASP A 37 -21.06 -13.79 11.96
CA ASP A 37 -20.48 -13.71 10.63
C ASP A 37 -19.91 -12.28 10.49
N ARG A 38 -18.73 -12.06 9.93
CA ARG A 38 -18.61 -11.90 8.48
C ARG A 38 -17.12 -11.76 8.11
N SER A 39 -16.76 -12.43 7.02
CA SER A 39 -15.50 -12.32 6.27
C SER A 39 -14.94 -10.88 6.23
N PHE A 40 -13.67 -10.71 6.57
CA PHE A 40 -12.95 -9.44 6.49
C PHE A 40 -12.27 -9.33 5.12
N ALA A 41 -12.64 -8.32 4.34
CA ALA A 41 -11.99 -8.01 3.08
C ALA A 41 -11.26 -6.66 3.18
N GLY A 42 -9.94 -6.69 3.01
CA GLY A 42 -9.06 -5.53 3.03
C GLY A 42 -8.42 -5.29 1.67
N THR A 43 -8.35 -4.03 1.24
CA THR A 43 -7.61 -3.60 0.06
C THR A 43 -6.58 -2.56 0.47
N PHE A 44 -5.31 -2.85 0.19
CA PHE A 44 -4.20 -1.95 0.44
C PHE A 44 -3.63 -1.45 -0.88
N THR A 45 -3.55 -0.14 -1.06
CA THR A 45 -2.98 0.49 -2.24
C THR A 45 -1.82 1.38 -1.83
N GLN A 46 -0.72 1.30 -2.56
CA GLN A 46 0.45 2.14 -2.35
C GLN A 46 0.93 2.73 -3.67
N MET A 47 1.16 4.03 -3.69
CA MET A 47 1.88 4.71 -4.75
C MET A 47 3.21 5.22 -4.20
N LEU A 48 4.29 5.00 -4.93
CA LEU A 48 5.62 5.49 -4.60
C LEU A 48 6.25 6.14 -5.83
N LEU A 49 6.54 7.43 -5.72
CA LEU A 49 7.35 8.18 -6.65
C LEU A 49 8.77 8.31 -6.10
N SER A 50 9.77 8.11 -6.94
CA SER A 50 11.16 8.33 -6.58
C SER A 50 11.86 9.15 -7.63
N TYR A 51 12.54 10.20 -7.19
CA TYR A 51 13.27 11.12 -8.04
C TYR A 51 14.71 11.30 -7.55
N LYS A 52 15.67 11.01 -8.43
CA LYS A 52 17.09 11.28 -8.23
C LYS A 52 17.36 12.72 -8.66
N VAL A 53 17.45 13.61 -7.68
CA VAL A 53 17.81 15.02 -7.90
C VAL A 53 19.24 15.11 -8.42
N ASN A 54 20.15 14.40 -7.77
CA ASN A 54 21.57 14.31 -8.12
C ASN A 54 22.06 12.86 -7.93
N PRO A 55 23.23 12.46 -8.47
CA PRO A 55 23.81 11.13 -8.21
C PRO A 55 23.99 10.81 -6.71
N ARG A 56 24.02 11.84 -5.85
CA ARG A 56 24.14 11.73 -4.40
C ARG A 56 22.84 11.93 -3.62
N THR A 57 21.76 12.42 -4.27
CA THR A 57 20.51 12.77 -3.58
C THR A 57 19.31 12.12 -4.27
N VAL A 58 18.57 11.32 -3.51
CA VAL A 58 17.31 10.72 -3.94
C VAL A 58 16.19 11.14 -3.02
N VAL A 59 15.05 11.49 -3.60
CA VAL A 59 13.82 11.81 -2.89
C VAL A 59 12.80 10.73 -3.20
N PHE A 60 12.08 10.28 -2.18
CA PHE A 60 10.97 9.36 -2.27
C PHE A 60 9.73 10.05 -1.73
N LEU A 61 8.65 10.02 -2.50
CA LEU A 61 7.34 10.50 -2.08
C LEU A 61 6.36 9.35 -2.26
N GLY A 62 5.63 9.00 -1.22
CA GLY A 62 4.68 7.92 -1.28
C GLY A 62 3.35 8.26 -0.63
N TYR A 63 2.35 7.52 -1.08
CA TYR A 63 0.99 7.57 -0.61
C TYR A 63 0.53 6.13 -0.37
N THR A 64 -0.08 5.88 0.76
CA THR A 64 -0.72 4.60 1.08
C THR A 64 -2.16 4.83 1.45
N ASP A 65 -3.02 3.94 0.97
CA ASP A 65 -4.44 3.90 1.25
C ASP A 65 -4.81 2.49 1.71
N THR A 66 -5.40 2.39 2.89
CA THR A 66 -5.89 1.13 3.46
C THR A 66 -7.40 1.21 3.57
N ARG A 67 -8.09 0.27 2.95
CA ARG A 67 -9.55 0.13 3.02
C ARG A 67 -9.87 -1.20 3.66
N GLU A 68 -10.71 -1.16 4.68
CA GLU A 68 -11.15 -2.36 5.39
C GLU A 68 -12.67 -2.32 5.48
N GLY A 69 -13.31 -3.41 5.05
CA GLY A 69 -14.76 -3.58 5.14
C GLY A 69 -15.10 -4.78 6.00
N VAL A 70 -16.06 -4.58 6.91
CA VAL A 70 -16.83 -5.68 7.52
C VAL A 70 -18.13 -5.72 6.74
N ASP A 71 -18.48 -6.89 6.23
CA ASP A 71 -19.56 -7.11 5.27
C ASP A 71 -19.36 -6.62 3.85
N ARG A 72 -19.93 -7.41 2.94
CA ARG A 72 -19.87 -7.25 1.47
C ARG A 72 -20.44 -5.93 0.93
N ASP A 73 -20.93 -5.04 1.78
CA ASP A 73 -21.73 -3.89 1.35
C ASP A 73 -21.03 -2.53 1.44
N VAL A 74 -19.97 -2.35 2.25
CA VAL A 74 -19.22 -1.07 2.25
C VAL A 74 -17.74 -1.27 2.62
N LEU A 75 -16.82 -1.15 1.64
CA LEU A 75 -15.40 -0.95 1.95
C LEU A 75 -15.23 0.47 2.51
N VAL A 76 -15.12 0.59 3.83
CA VAL A 76 -14.83 1.87 4.47
C VAL A 76 -13.33 2.13 4.34
N GLN A 77 -13.01 3.34 3.90
CA GLN A 77 -11.63 3.77 3.81
C GLN A 77 -11.12 4.05 5.22
N GLN A 78 -10.21 3.20 5.70
CA GLN A 78 -9.78 3.22 7.10
C GLN A 78 -8.69 4.28 7.29
N ASP A 79 -7.67 4.30 6.43
CA ASP A 79 -6.51 5.18 6.60
C ASP A 79 -5.92 5.67 5.27
N ARG A 80 -5.45 6.91 5.29
CA ARG A 80 -4.65 7.53 4.21
C ARG A 80 -3.36 8.08 4.81
N THR A 81 -2.21 7.62 4.35
CA THR A 81 -0.91 8.13 4.82
C THR A 81 -0.10 8.68 3.65
N LEU A 82 0.40 9.90 3.82
CA LEU A 82 1.38 10.51 2.92
C LEU A 82 2.74 10.48 3.62
N PHE A 83 3.78 10.03 2.91
CA PHE A 83 5.14 10.02 3.43
C PHE A 83 6.13 10.56 2.41
N ALA A 84 7.13 11.29 2.90
CA ALA A 84 8.27 11.72 2.11
C ALA A 84 9.57 11.29 2.80
N LYS A 85 10.54 10.80 2.02
CA LYS A 85 11.86 10.40 2.50
C LYS A 85 12.92 11.01 1.60
N ILE A 86 14.04 11.42 2.19
CA ILE A 86 15.18 11.97 1.45
C ILE A 86 16.40 11.13 1.83
N GLY A 87 17.10 10.61 0.83
CA GLY A 87 18.34 9.88 0.98
C GLY A 87 19.49 10.70 0.39
N TYR A 88 20.58 10.81 1.14
CA TYR A 88 21.79 11.50 0.71
C TYR A 88 23.02 10.60 0.93
N ALA A 89 23.87 10.49 -0.09
CA ALA A 89 25.12 9.75 -0.04
C ALA A 89 26.29 10.73 0.14
N TRP A 90 26.89 10.73 1.34
CA TRP A 90 28.18 11.39 1.58
C TRP A 90 29.31 10.56 0.97
N THR A 91 30.15 11.18 0.15
CA THR A 91 31.42 10.60 -0.31
C THR A 91 32.52 11.39 0.39
N PHE A 92 33.28 10.72 1.25
CA PHE A 92 34.54 11.21 1.79
C PHE A 92 35.69 10.72 0.90
#